data_AF-A0A7G1INL8-F1
#
_entry.id   AF-A0A7G1INL8-F1
#
_cell.length_a   1.000
_cell.length_b   1.000
_cell.length_c   1.000
_cell.angle_alpha   90.00
_cell.angle_beta   90.00
_cell.angle_gamma   90.00
#
_symmetry.space_group_name_H-M   'P 1'
#
loop_
_entity.id
_entity.type
_entity.pdbx_description
1 polymer ?
#
loop_
_entity_poly.entity_id
_entity_poly.type
_entity_poly.pdbx_seq_one_letter_code
_entity_poly.pdbx_strand_id
1 'polypeptide(L)'
;MAKQQAARRGGRGARQRILDAAAELFYREGINATGVERLATESSVSKRTLYQHFPSKTAVVEEYLRSIGDVAANPLHVSGEAAEQTPRSRLLALFKSPRPGTAPLRGCPFTMPP
;
A
#
# COMPACT_ATOMS: atom_id res chain seq x y z
N MET A 1 11.39 25.42 9.23
CA MET A 1 12.82 25.10 8.97
C MET A 1 13.25 23.97 9.91
N ALA A 2 14.22 23.14 9.47
CA ALA A 2 14.67 21.84 10.01
C ALA A 2 13.80 20.66 9.53
N LYS A 3 14.08 19.90 8.45
CA LYS A 3 15.32 19.43 7.81
C LYS A 3 16.25 18.69 8.76
N GLN A 4 15.90 17.43 9.08
CA GLN A 4 16.77 16.31 9.49
C GLN A 4 15.87 15.08 9.71
N GLN A 5 15.94 14.01 8.91
CA GLN A 5 16.96 12.97 9.05
C GLN A 5 17.24 12.28 7.71
N ALA A 6 18.27 12.76 7.02
CA ALA A 6 18.86 12.15 5.83
C ALA A 6 19.80 10.95 6.15
N ALA A 7 19.62 10.23 7.27
CA ALA A 7 20.71 9.41 7.81
C ALA A 7 20.34 8.10 8.54
N ARG A 8 19.26 7.40 8.15
CA ARG A 8 19.11 5.96 8.45
C ARG A 8 19.37 5.08 7.21
N ARG A 9 20.51 5.38 6.59
CA ARG A 9 21.40 4.58 5.72
C ARG A 9 20.84 3.25 5.15
N GLY A 10 20.59 3.24 3.84
CA GLY A 10 21.04 2.15 2.95
C GLY A 10 20.11 1.00 2.61
N GLY A 11 19.00 0.76 3.32
CA GLY A 11 18.13 -0.39 2.97
C GLY A 11 16.65 -0.23 3.30
N ARG A 12 16.30 0.47 4.39
CA ARG A 12 14.90 0.69 4.76
C ARG A 12 14.20 1.75 3.89
N GLY A 13 14.92 2.79 3.47
CA GLY A 13 14.35 3.86 2.66
C GLY A 13 14.08 3.46 1.21
N ALA A 14 14.97 2.65 0.61
CA ALA A 14 14.76 2.17 -0.76
C ALA A 14 13.58 1.20 -0.83
N ARG A 15 13.48 0.26 0.12
CA ARG A 15 12.32 -0.64 0.23
C ARG A 15 11.01 0.13 0.37
N GLN A 16 10.95 1.12 1.25
CA GLN A 16 9.74 1.91 1.45
C GLN A 16 9.37 2.71 0.20
N ARG A 17 10.33 3.39 -0.44
CA ARG A 17 10.05 4.12 -1.69
C ARG A 17 9.54 3.23 -2.81
N ILE A 18 10.05 1.99 -2.90
CA ILE A 18 9.54 1.01 -3.86
C ILE A 18 8.08 0.67 -3.56
N LEU A 19 7.71 0.50 -2.29
CA LEU A 19 6.32 0.21 -1.89
C LEU A 19 5.39 1.40 -2.09
N ASP A 20 5.83 2.62 -1.78
CA ASP A 20 5.04 3.84 -1.98
C ASP A 20 4.76 4.05 -3.48
N ALA A 21 5.80 3.92 -4.31
CA ALA A 21 5.66 3.99 -5.77
C ALA A 21 4.78 2.86 -6.32
N ALA A 22 4.93 1.64 -5.80
CA ALA A 22 4.08 0.52 -6.17
C ALA A 22 2.61 0.77 -5.81
N ALA A 23 2.34 1.33 -4.63
CA ALA A 23 0.97 1.64 -4.21
C ALA A 23 0.31 2.66 -5.14
N GLU A 24 1.02 3.72 -5.52
CA GLU A 24 0.50 4.72 -6.44
C GLU A 24 0.29 4.16 -7.85
N LEU A 25 1.29 3.47 -8.39
CA LEU A 25 1.24 2.93 -9.76
C LEU A 25 0.21 1.81 -9.89
N PHE A 26 0.17 0.86 -8.95
CA PHE A 26 -0.80 -0.22 -8.97
C PHE A 26 -2.22 0.32 -8.80
N TYR A 27 -2.43 1.35 -7.98
CA TYR A 27 -3.74 1.97 -7.84
C TYR A 27 -4.17 2.77 -9.09
N ARG A 28 -3.24 3.47 -9.75
CA ARG A 28 -3.56 4.33 -10.90
C ARG A 28 -3.71 3.53 -12.19
N GLU A 29 -2.90 2.49 -12.37
CA GLU A 29 -2.65 1.86 -13.67
C GLU A 29 -2.84 0.35 -13.63
N GLY A 30 -2.99 -0.24 -12.45
CA GLY A 30 -3.11 -1.68 -12.27
C GLY A 30 -1.77 -2.39 -12.17
N ILE A 31 -1.81 -3.57 -11.54
CA ILE A 31 -0.63 -4.41 -11.29
C ILE A 31 -0.01 -4.89 -12.60
N ASN A 32 -0.83 -5.30 -13.57
CA ASN A 32 -0.35 -5.91 -14.81
C ASN A 32 0.32 -4.87 -15.73
N ALA A 33 -0.23 -3.66 -15.85
CA ALA A 33 0.32 -2.59 -16.67
C ALA A 33 1.60 -1.96 -16.10
N THR A 34 1.87 -2.14 -14.80
CA THR A 34 3.04 -1.57 -14.13
C THR A 34 4.27 -2.48 -14.30
N GLY A 35 5.24 -2.08 -15.12
CA GLY A 35 6.51 -2.81 -15.30
C GLY A 35 7.54 -2.56 -14.18
N VAL A 36 8.54 -3.44 -14.06
CA VAL A 36 9.65 -3.27 -13.09
C VAL A 36 10.48 -2.01 -13.35
N GLU A 37 10.65 -1.63 -14.62
CA GLU A 37 11.37 -0.39 -14.97
C GLU A 37 10.65 0.87 -14.47
N ARG A 38 9.31 0.88 -14.52
CA ARG A 38 8.52 2.00 -14.02
C ARG A 38 8.59 2.09 -12.50
N LEU A 39 8.51 0.94 -11.81
CA LEU A 39 8.73 0.89 -10.36
C LEU A 39 10.11 1.44 -9.98
N ALA A 40 11.16 1.03 -10.70
CA ALA A 40 12.52 1.50 -10.44
C ALA A 40 12.65 3.02 -10.67
N THR A 41 12.07 3.53 -11.76
CA THR A 41 12.08 4.95 -12.11
C THR A 41 11.35 5.79 -11.07
N GLU A 42 10.11 5.44 -10.75
CA GLU A 42 9.25 6.19 -9.82
C GLU A 42 9.82 6.19 -8.40
N SER A 43 10.36 5.05 -7.94
CA SER A 43 10.97 4.96 -6.60
C SER A 43 12.40 5.53 -6.52
N SER A 44 12.93 6.04 -7.64
CA SER A 44 14.29 6.57 -7.76
C SER A 44 15.35 5.56 -7.28
N VAL A 45 15.23 4.31 -7.72
CA VAL A 45 16.18 3.23 -7.43
C VAL A 45 16.64 2.55 -8.72
N SER A 46 17.81 1.93 -8.69
CA SER A 46 18.24 1.08 -9.81
C SER A 46 17.45 -0.23 -9.82
N LYS A 47 17.30 -0.85 -11.00
CA LYS A 47 16.73 -2.20 -11.13
C LYS A 47 17.45 -3.24 -10.25
N ARG A 48 18.77 -3.12 -10.13
CA ARG A 48 19.58 -3.97 -9.22
C ARG A 48 19.16 -3.77 -7.76
N THR A 49 19.00 -2.53 -7.32
CA THR A 49 18.55 -2.19 -5.96
C THR A 49 17.12 -2.68 -5.71
N LEU A 50 16.24 -2.58 -6.70
CA LEU A 50 14.89 -3.14 -6.61
C LEU A 50 14.95 -4.65 -6.37
N TYR A 51 15.73 -5.39 -7.17
CA TYR A 51 15.86 -6.84 -7.00
C TYR A 51 16.57 -7.27 -5.73
N GLN A 52 17.44 -6.42 -5.16
CA GLN A 52 18.04 -6.66 -3.83
C GLN A 52 17.00 -6.62 -2.71
N HIS A 53 15.94 -5.81 -2.86
CA HIS A 53 14.87 -5.70 -1.87
C HIS A 53 13.68 -6.62 -2.15
N PHE A 54 13.39 -6.86 -3.43
CA PHE A 54 12.26 -7.65 -3.90
C PHE A 54 12.72 -8.57 -5.03
N PRO A 55 12.85 -9.89 -4.79
CA PRO A 55 13.42 -10.82 -5.78
C PRO A 55 12.58 -10.93 -7.06
N SER A 56 11.31 -10.52 -7.03
CA SER A 56 10.42 -10.50 -8.18
C SER A 56 9.42 -9.35 -8.09
N LYS A 57 8.78 -9.01 -9.22
CA LYS A 57 7.62 -8.11 -9.24
C LYS A 57 6.50 -8.65 -8.35
N THR A 58 6.28 -9.96 -8.34
CA THR A 58 5.29 -10.62 -7.48
C THR A 58 5.56 -10.37 -6.01
N ALA A 59 6.82 -10.37 -5.57
CA ALA A 59 7.16 -10.06 -4.18
C ALA A 59 6.80 -8.62 -3.79
N VAL A 60 6.91 -7.67 -4.72
CA VAL A 60 6.42 -6.28 -4.51
C VAL A 60 4.90 -6.27 -4.37
N VAL A 61 4.20 -7.02 -5.24
CA VAL A 61 2.73 -7.12 -5.22
C VAL A 61 2.24 -7.76 -3.92
N GLU A 62 2.83 -8.87 -3.48
CA GLU A 62 2.47 -9.52 -2.22
C GLU A 62 2.63 -8.58 -1.02
N GLU A 63 3.72 -7.83 -0.99
CA GLU A 63 3.98 -6.87 0.09
C GLU A 63 3.01 -5.68 0.06
N TYR A 64 2.68 -5.20 -1.13
CA TYR A 64 1.63 -4.19 -1.32
C TYR A 64 0.25 -4.71 -0.87
N LEU A 65 -0.11 -5.94 -1.22
CA LEU A 65 -1.38 -6.53 -0.79
C LEU A 65 -1.41 -6.74 0.73
N ARG A 66 -0.29 -7.14 1.34
CA ARG A 66 -0.16 -7.18 2.81
C ARG A 66 -0.36 -5.81 3.43
N SER A 67 0.26 -4.76 2.87
CA SER A 67 0.13 -3.40 3.43
C SER A 67 -1.30 -2.85 3.29
N ILE A 68 -2.01 -3.18 2.20
CA ILE A 68 -3.44 -2.86 2.10
C ILE A 68 -4.26 -3.68 3.09
N GLY A 69 -3.97 -4.97 3.28
CA GLY A 69 -4.67 -5.81 4.25
C GLY A 69 -4.53 -5.31 5.69
N ASP A 70 -3.37 -4.73 6.01
CA ASP A 70 -3.09 -4.16 7.34
C ASP A 70 -3.68 -2.73 7.50
N VAL A 71 -3.63 -1.89 6.46
CA VAL A 71 -4.15 -0.49 6.47
C VAL A 71 -5.65 -0.42 6.25
N ALA A 72 -6.20 -1.29 5.40
CA ALA A 72 -7.60 -1.69 5.47
C ALA A 72 -7.76 -2.61 6.69
N ALA A 73 -7.40 -2.05 7.85
CA ALA A 73 -7.66 -2.57 9.17
C ALA A 73 -8.97 -3.31 9.09
N ASN A 74 -8.83 -4.63 9.06
CA ASN A 74 -9.90 -5.57 8.91
C ASN A 74 -11.03 -5.06 9.78
N PRO A 75 -12.17 -4.68 9.22
CA PRO A 75 -13.25 -4.22 10.07
C PRO A 75 -13.79 -5.33 10.99
N LEU A 76 -13.35 -6.58 10.77
CA LEU A 76 -13.53 -7.71 11.68
C LEU A 76 -12.47 -7.76 12.79
N HIS A 77 -11.32 -7.08 12.67
CA HIS A 77 -10.42 -6.74 13.78
C HIS A 77 -10.95 -5.53 14.54
N VAL A 78 -12.15 -5.73 15.09
CA VAL A 78 -12.66 -4.96 16.21
C VAL A 78 -11.77 -5.27 17.42
N SER A 79 -10.92 -4.33 17.81
CA SER A 79 -10.22 -4.38 19.10
C SER A 79 -10.91 -3.44 20.08
N GLY A 80 -11.15 -3.93 21.29
CA GLY A 80 -11.37 -3.12 22.50
C GLY A 80 -12.77 -2.56 22.73
N GLU A 81 -13.38 -1.88 21.75
CA GLU A 81 -14.62 -1.08 21.98
C GLU A 81 -15.84 -1.49 21.15
N ALA A 82 -15.67 -2.32 20.12
CA ALA A 82 -16.80 -2.82 19.33
C ALA A 82 -17.39 -4.14 19.83
N ALA A 83 -16.86 -4.72 20.91
CA ALA A 83 -17.49 -5.86 21.60
C ALA A 83 -18.85 -5.45 22.20
N GLU A 84 -18.96 -4.24 22.73
CA GLU A 84 -20.19 -3.67 23.32
C GLU A 84 -21.17 -3.12 22.28
N GLN A 85 -20.76 -3.05 21.02
CA GLN A 85 -21.60 -2.56 19.93
C GLN A 85 -22.54 -3.66 19.45
N THR A 86 -23.81 -3.30 19.25
CA THR A 86 -24.79 -4.16 18.58
C THR A 86 -24.24 -4.62 17.21
N PRO A 87 -24.63 -5.82 16.72
CA PRO A 87 -24.22 -6.29 15.40
C PRO A 87 -24.47 -5.26 14.28
N ARG A 88 -25.57 -4.51 14.38
CA ARG A 88 -25.92 -3.43 13.44
C ARG A 88 -24.90 -2.29 13.45
N SER A 89 -24.45 -1.85 14.62
CA SER A 89 -23.45 -0.77 14.72
C SER A 89 -22.08 -1.17 14.16
N ARG A 90 -21.67 -2.44 14.33
CA ARG A 90 -20.42 -2.94 13.72
C ARG A 90 -20.47 -2.91 12.20
N LEU A 91 -21.59 -3.36 11.62
CA LEU A 91 -21.80 -3.30 10.18
C LEU A 91 -21.82 -1.85 9.64
N LEU A 92 -22.41 -0.92 10.39
CA LEU A 92 -22.43 0.49 9.99
C LEU A 92 -21.05 1.16 10.10
N ALA A 93 -20.19 0.73 11.02
CA ALA A 93 -18.82 1.26 11.17
C ALA A 93 -17.96 1.01 9.92
N LEU A 94 -18.21 -0.09 9.18
CA LEU A 94 -17.56 -0.38 7.90
C LEU A 94 -17.67 0.76 6.90
N PHE A 95 -18.80 1.45 6.91
CA PHE A 95 -19.15 2.51 5.96
C PHE A 95 -18.77 3.92 6.45
N LYS A 96 -18.32 4.06 7.70
CA LYS A 96 -17.96 5.34 8.32
C LYS A 96 -16.47 5.69 8.16
N SER A 97 -15.64 4.74 7.73
CA SER A 97 -14.19 4.98 7.58
C SER A 97 -13.94 6.16 6.63
N PRO A 98 -13.19 7.21 7.07
CA PRO A 98 -12.79 8.30 6.19
C PRO A 98 -11.98 7.74 5.02
N ARG A 99 -12.40 8.07 3.80
CA ARG A 99 -11.73 7.67 2.58
C ARG A 99 -10.26 8.12 2.65
N PRO A 100 -9.25 7.23 2.57
CA PRO A 100 -7.88 7.67 2.42
C PRO A 100 -7.72 8.32 1.03
N GLY A 101 -7.61 9.64 1.02
CA GLY A 101 -7.28 10.43 -0.17
C GLY A 101 -8.48 10.99 -0.96
N THR A 102 -8.20 12.02 -1.76
CA THR A 102 -9.14 12.69 -2.69
C THR A 102 -9.25 12.00 -4.05
N ALA A 103 -8.54 10.88 -4.25
CA ALA A 103 -8.57 10.14 -5.50
C ALA A 103 -9.92 9.42 -5.67
N PRO A 104 -10.51 9.42 -6.89
CA PRO A 104 -11.75 8.69 -7.14
C PRO A 104 -11.55 7.19 -6.92
N LEU A 105 -12.44 6.58 -6.13
CA LEU A 105 -12.45 5.14 -5.90
C LEU A 105 -12.54 4.39 -7.24
N ARG A 106 -11.48 3.68 -7.61
CA ARG A 106 -11.41 2.85 -8.82
C ARG A 106 -12.06 1.47 -8.67
N GLY A 107 -12.71 1.20 -7.53
CA GLY A 107 -13.32 -0.10 -7.20
C GLY A 107 -12.56 -0.83 -6.09
N CYS A 108 -12.75 -2.14 -5.98
CA CYS A 108 -12.04 -2.96 -5.01
C CYS A 108 -10.56 -3.10 -5.44
N PRO A 109 -9.58 -2.76 -4.58
CA PRO A 109 -8.15 -2.84 -4.93
C PRO A 109 -7.68 -4.28 -5.24
N PHE A 110 -8.45 -5.29 -4.80
CA PHE A 110 -8.19 -6.70 -5.07
C PHE A 110 -8.70 -7.18 -6.44
N THR A 111 -9.57 -6.43 -7.11
CA THR A 111 -10.23 -6.86 -8.35
C THR A 111 -10.01 -5.90 -9.51
N MET A 112 -8.92 -5.12 -9.51
CA MET A 112 -8.61 -4.24 -10.64
C MET A 112 -8.47 -5.07 -11.94
N PRO A 113 -9.38 -4.90 -12.92
CA PRO A 113 -9.24 -5.54 -14.22
C PRO A 113 -8.08 -4.89 -15.01
N PRO A 114 -7.59 -5.54 -16.09
CA PRO A 114 -6.54 -5.00 -16.95
C PRO A 114 -6.88 -3.64 -17.55
#